data_AF-A0A8H6TAC2-F1
#
_entry.id   AF-A0A8H6TAC2-F1
#
_cell.length_a   1.000
_cell.length_b   1.000
_cell.length_c   1.000
_cell.angle_alpha   90.00
_cell.angle_beta   90.00
_cell.angle_gamma   90.00
#
_symmetry.space_group_name_H-M   'P 1'
#
loop_
_entity.id
_entity.type
_entity.pdbx_description
1 polymer ?
#
loop_
_entity_poly.entity_id
_entity_poly.type
_entity_poly.pdbx_seq_one_letter_code
_entity_poly.pdbx_strand_id
1 'polypeptide(L)'
;MVLRYASFLALALLRCQVLATPVERATSSVVSVSLDGVTYVNQGLVAFGLIPSNAKESTGDTIGGIGSAIAFKPGTWTQLANGSYTGIIVAQPDRGFNVEETIDYQARRHEIAFILTPYTGTAALSFADAQKTLQLTYLNTTLLFERADTKTSGLDPGDVRPAAADSGAANPLADPEMPVASDDEPHLSVDAEGIAINADGTYWLSDEYGPYIYLFSADGHLIQTIQPPEAILPLSKKGKLDFTAEDDPDTGRAANQGKFFVLGLRFIDGACKGFEGLTLDPLTNTLYAILQSGTVQDDESEYTRLLAYDVSQPSFSVPLIGEWVVPLPVVNDKVEATNEIHYVSPGVFLCLARDANGHGGSGTMIKYKHIDLFSIAEATSIAHTDFDDADTPVAPKGKLDKDIEPAKYVSFVDYANAQDLARFGLHVGDPDDRTLINAKWESLALAPVGPSAPNDFFLFTASDNDFLSTQGVSLGVPFNAGEDADNQFLVFRVTLPGASQGVAKALGL
;
A
#
# COMPACT_ATOMS: atom_id res chain seq x y z
N MET A 1 -40.88 -22.69 -80.13
CA MET A 1 -40.08 -23.70 -80.86
C MET A 1 -38.80 -23.94 -80.07
N VAL A 2 -38.77 -25.08 -79.38
CA VAL A 2 -37.65 -25.90 -78.89
C VAL A 2 -36.22 -25.30 -78.88
N LEU A 3 -35.67 -25.18 -77.66
CA LEU A 3 -34.35 -25.62 -77.17
C LEU A 3 -33.15 -25.69 -78.14
N ARG A 4 -32.01 -25.08 -77.74
CA ARG A 4 -30.74 -25.82 -77.57
C ARG A 4 -29.72 -25.08 -76.70
N TYR A 5 -29.11 -25.88 -75.84
CA TYR A 5 -28.13 -25.59 -74.79
C TYR A 5 -26.76 -25.19 -75.34
N ALA A 6 -26.05 -24.33 -74.60
CA ALA A 6 -24.59 -24.26 -74.64
C ALA A 6 -24.06 -24.19 -73.19
N SER A 7 -23.37 -25.25 -72.81
CA SER A 7 -22.74 -25.46 -71.51
C SER A 7 -21.47 -24.62 -71.37
N PHE A 8 -21.28 -23.94 -70.23
CA PHE A 8 -19.96 -23.45 -69.80
C PHE A 8 -19.52 -24.18 -68.54
N LEU A 9 -18.31 -24.72 -68.64
CA LEU A 9 -17.59 -25.52 -67.67
C LEU A 9 -17.30 -24.72 -66.40
N ALA A 10 -17.71 -25.23 -65.24
CA ALA A 10 -17.31 -24.72 -63.93
C ALA A 10 -15.95 -25.31 -63.55
N LEU A 11 -14.93 -24.45 -63.42
CA LEU A 11 -13.63 -24.83 -62.89
C LEU A 11 -13.69 -24.77 -61.36
N ALA A 12 -13.73 -25.94 -60.73
CA ALA A 12 -13.67 -26.09 -59.27
C ALA A 12 -12.23 -25.83 -58.79
N LEU A 13 -12.00 -24.69 -58.13
CA LEU A 13 -10.80 -24.47 -57.33
C LEU A 13 -10.99 -25.16 -55.97
N LEU A 14 -10.30 -26.28 -55.77
CA LEU A 14 -10.06 -26.86 -54.44
C LEU A 14 -9.32 -25.81 -53.60
N ARG A 15 -10.03 -25.10 -52.71
CA ARG A 15 -9.39 -24.42 -51.58
C ARG A 15 -9.15 -25.46 -50.50
N CYS A 16 -7.88 -25.75 -50.26
CA CYS A 16 -7.43 -26.51 -49.10
C CYS A 16 -7.95 -25.80 -47.85
N GLN A 17 -8.83 -26.47 -47.09
CA GLN A 17 -9.18 -26.02 -45.74
C GLN A 17 -7.93 -26.17 -44.88
N VAL A 18 -7.27 -25.06 -44.58
CA VAL A 18 -6.35 -25.00 -43.45
C VAL A 18 -7.24 -24.92 -42.23
N LEU A 19 -7.35 -26.04 -41.51
CA LEU A 19 -7.81 -26.06 -40.12
C LEU A 19 -6.94 -25.06 -39.35
N ALA A 20 -7.51 -23.91 -39.02
CA ALA A 20 -6.91 -22.99 -38.08
C ALA A 20 -6.96 -23.65 -36.70
N THR A 21 -5.80 -24.07 -36.21
CA THR A 21 -5.31 -23.83 -34.84
C THR A 21 -3.88 -24.38 -34.75
N PRO A 22 -2.97 -23.56 -34.23
CA PRO A 22 -2.73 -23.61 -32.80
C PRO A 22 -3.04 -22.26 -32.14
N VAL A 23 -3.68 -22.35 -30.98
CA VAL A 23 -3.63 -21.34 -29.92
C VAL A 23 -2.17 -20.93 -29.74
N GLU A 24 -1.87 -19.65 -29.96
CA GLU A 24 -0.58 -19.11 -29.58
C GLU A 24 -0.49 -19.27 -28.06
N ARG A 25 0.48 -20.09 -27.66
CA ARG A 25 0.69 -20.53 -26.28
C ARG A 25 1.05 -19.29 -25.47
N ALA A 26 0.21 -18.95 -24.48
CA ALA A 26 0.48 -17.91 -23.50
C ALA A 26 1.79 -18.22 -22.76
N THR A 27 2.87 -17.53 -23.12
CA THR A 27 4.08 -17.45 -22.31
C THR A 27 3.89 -16.30 -21.34
N SER A 28 3.88 -16.56 -20.02
CA SER A 28 3.96 -15.49 -19.03
C SER A 28 5.22 -14.67 -19.33
N SER A 29 5.08 -13.35 -19.40
CA SER A 29 6.20 -12.47 -19.68
C SER A 29 6.99 -12.29 -18.39
N VAL A 30 7.96 -13.16 -18.15
CA VAL A 30 8.97 -12.93 -17.12
C VAL A 30 9.66 -11.61 -17.44
N VAL A 31 9.57 -10.63 -16.52
CA VAL A 31 10.21 -9.32 -16.65
C VAL A 31 11.43 -9.29 -15.74
N SER A 32 12.55 -8.78 -16.22
CA SER A 32 13.77 -8.64 -15.42
C SER A 32 14.32 -7.22 -15.51
N VAL A 33 14.78 -6.69 -14.37
CA VAL A 33 15.40 -5.37 -14.28
C VAL A 33 16.71 -5.45 -13.51
N SER A 34 17.58 -4.46 -13.71
CA SER A 34 18.84 -4.36 -12.99
C SER A 34 18.91 -3.07 -12.20
N LEU A 35 19.26 -3.18 -10.92
CA LEU A 35 19.48 -2.06 -9.99
C LEU A 35 20.76 -2.38 -9.20
N ASP A 36 21.69 -1.42 -9.15
CA ASP A 36 23.01 -1.57 -8.50
C ASP A 36 23.77 -2.86 -8.86
N GLY A 37 23.66 -3.29 -10.12
CA GLY A 37 24.32 -4.49 -10.63
C GLY A 37 23.69 -5.82 -10.19
N VAL A 38 22.55 -5.79 -9.49
CA VAL A 38 21.74 -6.96 -9.14
C VAL A 38 20.57 -7.08 -10.11
N THR A 39 20.27 -8.31 -10.55
CA THR A 39 19.10 -8.58 -11.41
C THR A 39 17.93 -9.07 -10.56
N TYR A 40 16.79 -8.38 -10.70
CA TYR A 40 15.51 -8.73 -10.09
C TYR A 40 14.57 -9.26 -11.16
N VAL A 41 13.72 -10.22 -10.82
CA VAL A 41 12.85 -10.89 -11.80
C VAL A 41 11.41 -10.98 -11.30
N ASN A 42 10.46 -10.46 -12.06
CA ASN A 42 9.04 -10.71 -11.89
C ASN A 42 8.69 -11.99 -12.66
N GLN A 43 8.34 -13.05 -11.93
CA GLN A 43 7.95 -14.35 -12.50
C GLN A 43 6.46 -14.39 -12.88
N GLY A 44 5.71 -13.34 -12.56
CA GLY A 44 4.29 -13.17 -12.89
C GLY A 44 3.34 -13.50 -11.75
N LEU A 45 2.05 -13.31 -12.03
CA LEU A 45 0.96 -13.57 -11.09
C LEU A 45 0.80 -15.08 -10.85
N VAL A 46 0.66 -15.46 -9.58
CA VAL A 46 0.53 -16.86 -9.14
C VAL A 46 -0.70 -17.13 -8.27
N ALA A 47 -1.35 -16.12 -7.71
CA ALA A 47 -2.64 -16.32 -7.02
C ALA A 47 -3.50 -15.06 -6.99
N PHE A 48 -4.80 -15.29 -6.82
CA PHE A 48 -5.82 -14.28 -6.60
C PHE A 48 -6.80 -14.77 -5.53
N GLY A 49 -7.27 -13.85 -4.69
CA GLY A 49 -8.30 -14.07 -3.68
C GLY A 49 -9.05 -12.78 -3.38
N LEU A 50 -10.16 -12.87 -2.67
CA LEU A 50 -10.87 -11.70 -2.18
C LEU A 50 -11.61 -11.95 -0.87
N ILE A 51 -11.94 -10.87 -0.17
CA ILE A 51 -12.93 -10.83 0.91
C ILE A 51 -14.10 -9.95 0.42
N PRO A 52 -15.36 -10.43 0.49
CA PRO A 52 -16.51 -9.67 -0.02
C PRO A 52 -16.61 -8.25 0.55
N SER A 53 -17.05 -7.29 -0.27
CA SER A 53 -17.19 -5.87 0.11
C SER A 53 -18.05 -5.63 1.35
N ASN A 54 -19.01 -6.52 1.62
CA ASN A 54 -19.95 -6.45 2.74
C ASN A 54 -19.61 -7.42 3.88
N ALA A 55 -18.46 -8.08 3.83
CA ALA A 55 -18.00 -8.91 4.94
C ALA A 55 -17.89 -8.07 6.20
N LYS A 56 -18.18 -8.67 7.36
CA LYS A 56 -18.18 -7.97 8.63
C LYS A 56 -17.08 -8.45 9.53
N GLU A 57 -16.49 -7.53 10.26
CA GLU A 57 -15.54 -7.82 11.31
C GLU A 57 -16.26 -7.96 12.67
N SER A 58 -15.51 -8.29 13.73
CA SER A 58 -16.08 -8.70 15.02
C SER A 58 -16.82 -7.61 15.81
N THR A 59 -16.63 -6.32 15.50
CA THR A 59 -17.43 -5.24 16.09
C THR A 59 -18.79 -5.06 15.39
N GLY A 60 -18.97 -5.69 14.22
CA GLY A 60 -20.21 -5.69 13.45
C GLY A 60 -20.22 -4.71 12.26
N ASP A 61 -19.11 -4.00 12.07
CA ASP A 61 -18.88 -3.11 10.94
C ASP A 61 -18.36 -3.90 9.73
N THR A 62 -18.47 -3.30 8.55
CA THR A 62 -17.87 -3.82 7.32
C THR A 62 -16.35 -3.83 7.45
N ILE A 63 -15.73 -4.94 7.03
CA ILE A 63 -14.28 -5.09 6.91
C ILE A 63 -13.83 -4.49 5.57
N GLY A 64 -13.79 -3.16 5.50
CA GLY A 64 -13.23 -2.40 4.38
C GLY A 64 -11.87 -1.84 4.74
N GLY A 65 -11.21 -1.18 3.78
CA GLY A 65 -9.94 -0.49 4.02
C GLY A 65 -8.75 -1.42 4.24
N ILE A 66 -8.93 -2.73 4.38
CA ILE A 66 -7.87 -3.64 4.85
C ILE A 66 -6.62 -3.76 3.96
N GLY A 67 -6.63 -3.08 2.81
CA GLY A 67 -5.49 -2.98 1.92
C GLY A 67 -4.57 -1.79 2.17
N SER A 68 -4.90 -0.86 3.08
CA SER A 68 -4.02 0.26 3.46
C SER A 68 -2.67 -0.26 3.93
N ALA A 69 -2.62 -1.25 4.84
CA ALA A 69 -1.35 -1.93 5.15
C ALA A 69 -1.51 -3.43 5.45
N ILE A 70 -0.54 -4.25 5.04
CA ILE A 70 -0.48 -5.67 5.39
C ILE A 70 0.92 -6.12 5.83
N ALA A 71 0.97 -7.05 6.77
CA ALA A 71 2.19 -7.78 7.13
C ALA A 71 1.86 -9.23 7.48
N PHE A 72 2.86 -10.11 7.44
CA PHE A 72 2.70 -11.47 7.93
C PHE A 72 2.96 -11.56 9.43
N LYS A 73 2.04 -12.19 10.16
CA LYS A 73 2.23 -12.46 11.60
C LYS A 73 3.42 -13.41 11.79
N PRO A 74 4.48 -13.02 12.53
CA PRO A 74 5.66 -13.84 12.71
C PRO A 74 5.33 -15.23 13.30
N GLY A 75 6.04 -16.26 12.83
CA GLY A 75 5.88 -17.64 13.26
C GLY A 75 4.67 -18.38 12.69
N THR A 76 3.88 -17.75 11.81
CA THR A 76 2.67 -18.37 11.23
C THR A 76 2.89 -18.91 9.82
N TRP A 77 3.85 -18.38 9.07
CA TRP A 77 4.14 -18.82 7.71
C TRP A 77 4.64 -20.27 7.68
N THR A 78 3.94 -21.13 6.93
CA THR A 78 4.28 -22.54 6.81
C THR A 78 4.03 -23.04 5.38
N GLN A 79 5.04 -23.70 4.80
CA GLN A 79 4.86 -24.52 3.60
C GLN A 79 4.28 -25.89 3.97
N LEU A 80 3.18 -26.27 3.35
CA LEU A 80 2.49 -27.53 3.56
C LEU A 80 3.01 -28.64 2.64
N ALA A 81 2.84 -29.90 3.04
CA ALA A 81 3.38 -31.06 2.32
C ALA A 81 2.82 -31.25 0.90
N ASN A 82 1.65 -30.68 0.61
CA ASN A 82 1.01 -30.68 -0.72
C ASN A 82 1.52 -29.53 -1.64
N GLY A 83 2.45 -28.70 -1.16
CA GLY A 83 3.00 -27.56 -1.92
C GLY A 83 2.20 -26.26 -1.80
N SER A 84 1.10 -26.23 -1.05
CA SER A 84 0.44 -24.97 -0.65
C SER A 84 1.14 -24.34 0.56
N TYR A 85 0.78 -23.11 0.89
CA TYR A 85 1.31 -22.35 2.01
C TYR A 85 0.17 -21.84 2.88
N THR A 86 0.44 -21.59 4.15
CA THR A 86 -0.52 -20.99 5.08
C THR A 86 0.21 -20.04 6.01
N GLY A 87 -0.56 -19.13 6.60
CA GLY A 87 -0.10 -18.16 7.59
C GLY A 87 -1.24 -17.23 7.97
N ILE A 88 -0.89 -16.18 8.71
CA ILE A 88 -1.81 -15.11 9.09
C ILE A 88 -1.27 -13.80 8.53
N ILE A 89 -2.13 -13.10 7.78
CA ILE A 89 -1.94 -11.69 7.40
C ILE A 89 -2.51 -10.85 8.54
N VAL A 90 -1.75 -9.86 8.99
CA VAL A 90 -2.25 -8.75 9.80
C VAL A 90 -2.51 -7.61 8.84
N ALA A 91 -3.74 -7.12 8.80
CA ALA A 91 -4.17 -6.02 7.96
C ALA A 91 -4.55 -4.80 8.82
N GLN A 92 -4.19 -3.61 8.35
CA GLN A 92 -4.53 -2.32 8.94
C GLN A 92 -5.41 -1.58 7.94
N PRO A 93 -6.68 -1.30 8.25
CA PRO A 93 -7.49 -0.36 7.50
C PRO A 93 -7.13 1.10 7.84
N ASP A 94 -7.44 1.97 6.91
CA ASP A 94 -7.51 3.42 7.05
C ASP A 94 -8.54 3.86 8.11
N ARG A 95 -8.80 5.17 8.17
CA ARG A 95 -9.77 5.80 9.08
C ARG A 95 -11.25 5.57 8.76
N GLY A 96 -11.62 4.64 7.88
CA GLY A 96 -12.99 4.18 7.67
C GLY A 96 -13.75 4.85 6.51
N PHE A 97 -15.02 4.46 6.35
CA PHE A 97 -15.87 4.87 5.24
C PHE A 97 -16.18 6.38 5.22
N ASN A 98 -15.59 7.10 4.27
CA ASN A 98 -15.76 8.54 4.09
C ASN A 98 -16.54 8.84 2.80
N VAL A 99 -17.79 9.30 2.94
CA VAL A 99 -18.55 9.87 1.81
C VAL A 99 -18.40 11.38 1.86
N GLU A 100 -19.13 12.05 2.76
CA GLU A 100 -19.18 13.51 2.79
C GLU A 100 -18.21 14.14 3.80
N GLU A 101 -17.90 13.43 4.90
CA GLU A 101 -17.06 13.87 6.02
C GLU A 101 -16.39 12.64 6.65
N THR A 102 -15.32 12.86 7.41
CA THR A 102 -14.69 11.80 8.23
C THR A 102 -15.66 11.27 9.28
N ILE A 103 -15.49 10.00 9.64
CA ILE A 103 -16.28 9.35 10.70
C ILE A 103 -15.40 9.01 11.91
N ASP A 104 -16.00 8.94 13.10
CA ASP A 104 -15.30 8.53 14.34
C ASP A 104 -15.06 7.01 14.38
N TYR A 105 -14.34 6.51 13.38
CA TYR A 105 -13.96 5.12 13.25
C TYR A 105 -12.73 4.85 14.12
N GLN A 106 -12.91 4.08 15.19
CA GLN A 106 -11.77 3.70 16.03
C GLN A 106 -10.79 2.86 15.19
N ALA A 107 -9.53 3.27 15.14
CA ALA A 107 -8.47 2.56 14.44
C ALA A 107 -8.33 1.14 14.98
N ARG A 108 -8.01 0.19 14.11
CA ARG A 108 -8.03 -1.25 14.41
C ARG A 108 -7.11 -2.03 13.51
N ARG A 109 -6.84 -3.29 13.86
CA ARG A 109 -6.14 -4.27 13.03
C ARG A 109 -6.96 -5.53 12.89
N HIS A 110 -6.82 -6.24 11.77
CA HIS A 110 -7.48 -7.52 11.52
C HIS A 110 -6.47 -8.63 11.33
N GLU A 111 -6.76 -9.83 11.83
CA GLU A 111 -6.02 -11.03 11.44
C GLU A 111 -6.84 -11.87 10.46
N ILE A 112 -6.18 -12.25 9.36
CA ILE A 112 -6.78 -13.01 8.26
C ILE A 112 -5.89 -14.23 8.01
N ALA A 113 -6.40 -15.42 8.32
CA ALA A 113 -5.74 -16.66 7.92
C ALA A 113 -5.84 -16.85 6.41
N PHE A 114 -4.82 -17.45 5.80
CA PHE A 114 -4.87 -17.79 4.39
C PHE A 114 -4.39 -19.21 4.08
N ILE A 115 -4.86 -19.74 2.96
CA ILE A 115 -4.25 -20.87 2.24
C ILE A 115 -3.89 -20.39 0.84
N LEU A 116 -2.60 -20.33 0.53
CA LEU A 116 -2.06 -20.02 -0.78
C LEU A 116 -1.74 -21.34 -1.52
N THR A 117 -2.37 -21.57 -2.66
CA THR A 117 -2.05 -22.66 -3.60
C THR A 117 -1.59 -22.03 -4.92
N PRO A 118 -0.28 -21.78 -5.10
CA PRO A 118 0.22 -21.04 -6.25
C PRO A 118 -0.11 -21.73 -7.58
N TYR A 119 -0.69 -20.98 -8.51
CA TYR A 119 -0.98 -21.42 -9.87
C TYR A 119 0.09 -20.94 -10.86
N THR A 120 0.88 -21.89 -11.36
CA THR A 120 1.94 -21.64 -12.35
C THR A 120 1.55 -22.09 -13.76
N GLY A 121 0.31 -22.55 -13.94
CA GLY A 121 -0.19 -22.96 -15.25
C GLY A 121 -0.46 -21.78 -16.18
N THR A 122 -0.57 -22.08 -17.47
CA THR A 122 -0.85 -21.09 -18.53
C THR A 122 -2.31 -21.07 -18.96
N ALA A 123 -3.15 -21.97 -18.43
CA ALA A 123 -4.57 -22.01 -18.78
C ALA A 123 -5.32 -20.93 -17.99
N ALA A 124 -6.27 -20.25 -18.64
CA ALA A 124 -7.13 -19.32 -17.94
C ALA A 124 -8.04 -20.06 -16.95
N LEU A 125 -8.00 -19.63 -15.69
CA LEU A 125 -8.95 -20.00 -14.68
C LEU A 125 -10.22 -19.17 -14.83
N SER A 126 -11.36 -19.72 -14.43
CA SER A 126 -12.54 -18.87 -14.18
C SER A 126 -12.27 -17.97 -12.96
N PHE A 127 -12.93 -16.82 -12.86
CA PHE A 127 -12.81 -15.94 -11.69
C PHE A 127 -13.06 -16.69 -10.36
N ALA A 128 -14.03 -17.61 -10.34
CA ALA A 128 -14.33 -18.43 -9.16
C ALA A 128 -13.26 -19.51 -8.86
N ASP A 129 -12.58 -20.05 -9.88
CA ASP A 129 -11.47 -20.99 -9.66
C ASP A 129 -10.19 -20.27 -9.28
N ALA A 130 -9.97 -19.05 -9.80
CA ALA A 130 -8.86 -18.20 -9.41
C ALA A 130 -8.87 -17.90 -7.91
N GLN A 131 -10.03 -17.57 -7.33
CA GLN A 131 -10.19 -17.36 -5.88
C GLN A 131 -9.81 -18.57 -5.01
N LYS A 132 -9.73 -19.79 -5.57
CA LYS A 132 -9.28 -20.98 -4.82
C LYS A 132 -7.76 -21.01 -4.67
N THR A 133 -7.02 -20.23 -5.46
CA THR A 133 -5.56 -20.13 -5.39
C THR A 133 -5.10 -19.32 -4.19
N LEU A 134 -5.91 -18.39 -3.68
CA LEU A 134 -5.72 -17.74 -2.38
C LEU A 134 -7.04 -17.69 -1.63
N GLN A 135 -7.20 -18.56 -0.65
CA GLN A 135 -8.36 -18.57 0.23
C GLN A 135 -8.06 -17.75 1.49
N LEU A 136 -8.95 -16.84 1.84
CA LEU A 136 -8.82 -15.92 2.96
C LEU A 136 -9.92 -16.21 3.99
N THR A 137 -9.58 -16.15 5.28
CA THR A 137 -10.51 -16.39 6.38
C THR A 137 -10.23 -15.39 7.49
N TYR A 138 -11.16 -14.46 7.67
CA TYR A 138 -11.14 -13.52 8.80
C TYR A 138 -11.12 -14.27 10.14
N LEU A 139 -10.29 -13.80 11.08
CA LEU A 139 -10.15 -14.38 12.41
C LEU A 139 -10.66 -13.45 13.51
N ASN A 140 -10.09 -12.25 13.63
CA ASN A 140 -10.42 -11.30 14.70
C ASN A 140 -10.06 -9.84 14.33
N THR A 141 -10.54 -8.93 15.16
CA THR A 141 -10.18 -7.50 15.19
C THR A 141 -9.54 -7.18 16.53
N THR A 142 -8.48 -6.38 16.51
CA THR A 142 -7.92 -5.70 17.69
C THR A 142 -8.13 -4.20 17.51
N LEU A 143 -8.88 -3.58 18.42
CA LEU A 143 -9.09 -2.12 18.44
C LEU A 143 -7.87 -1.41 19.04
N LEU A 144 -7.57 -0.21 18.55
CA LEU A 144 -6.44 0.60 19.00
C LEU A 144 -6.88 1.67 19.98
N PHE A 145 -6.12 1.80 21.06
CA PHE A 145 -6.33 2.72 22.16
C PHE A 145 -5.06 3.56 22.34
N GLU A 146 -5.24 4.86 22.55
CA GLU A 146 -4.14 5.75 22.91
C GLU A 146 -3.88 5.70 24.42
N ARG A 147 -3.30 6.77 24.98
CA ARG A 147 -2.98 6.82 26.42
C ARG A 147 -4.23 6.68 27.28
N ALA A 148 -4.03 6.09 28.47
CA ALA A 148 -5.08 5.88 29.48
C ALA A 148 -6.31 5.10 28.98
N ASP A 149 -6.11 4.17 28.03
CA ASP A 149 -7.15 3.33 27.43
C ASP A 149 -8.25 4.13 26.72
N THR A 150 -7.91 5.34 26.28
CA THR A 150 -8.80 6.20 25.50
C THR A 150 -8.87 5.68 24.07
N LYS A 151 -10.06 5.71 23.46
CA LYS A 151 -10.22 5.29 22.08
C LYS A 151 -9.49 6.26 21.15
N THR A 152 -8.94 5.73 20.06
CA THR A 152 -8.56 6.54 18.90
C THR A 152 -9.80 6.97 18.12
N SER A 153 -9.63 7.98 17.26
CA SER A 153 -10.66 8.50 16.36
C SER A 153 -10.20 8.45 14.90
N GLY A 154 -11.13 8.27 13.97
CA GLY A 154 -10.89 8.44 12.53
C GLY A 154 -11.18 9.85 12.02
N LEU A 155 -11.70 10.74 12.89
CA LEU A 155 -12.06 12.10 12.53
C LEU A 155 -10.82 12.93 12.14
N ASP A 156 -11.03 13.87 11.22
CA ASP A 156 -10.03 14.90 10.92
C ASP A 156 -9.59 15.62 12.22
N PRO A 157 -8.29 15.84 12.46
CA PRO A 157 -7.84 16.53 13.65
C PRO A 157 -8.33 17.98 13.69
N GLY A 158 -9.25 18.27 14.62
CA GLY A 158 -9.76 19.62 14.85
C GLY A 158 -8.95 20.43 15.86
N ASP A 159 -8.04 19.80 16.62
CA ASP A 159 -7.20 20.47 17.61
C ASP A 159 -5.82 19.81 17.79
N VAL A 160 -4.93 20.50 18.51
CA VAL A 160 -3.59 20.04 18.86
C VAL A 160 -3.48 19.89 20.37
N ARG A 161 -3.35 18.65 20.83
CA ARG A 161 -3.05 18.40 22.25
C ARG A 161 -1.60 18.79 22.54
N PRO A 162 -1.35 19.65 23.56
CA PRO A 162 0.01 20.09 23.88
C PRO A 162 0.94 18.93 24.22
N ALA A 163 2.22 19.08 23.88
CA ALA A 163 3.27 18.14 24.25
C ALA A 163 3.32 17.90 25.77
N ALA A 164 3.65 16.66 26.15
CA ALA A 164 3.94 16.33 27.54
C ALA A 164 5.19 17.08 28.02
N ALA A 165 5.27 17.37 29.33
CA ALA A 165 6.32 18.23 29.91
C ALA A 165 7.76 17.74 29.65
N ASP A 166 7.96 16.45 29.40
CA ASP A 166 9.24 15.81 29.12
C ASP A 166 9.31 15.22 27.70
N SER A 167 8.52 15.74 26.76
CA SER A 167 8.48 15.27 25.37
C SER A 167 9.84 15.40 24.67
N GLY A 168 10.15 14.40 23.83
CA GLY A 168 11.38 14.33 23.04
C GLY A 168 12.06 12.97 23.11
N ALA A 169 13.15 12.79 22.37
CA ALA A 169 13.83 11.51 22.18
C ALA A 169 14.34 10.83 23.48
N ALA A 170 14.36 11.54 24.61
CA ALA A 170 14.80 11.02 25.91
C ALA A 170 13.68 10.41 26.77
N ASN A 171 12.40 10.59 26.40
CA ASN A 171 11.26 9.98 27.08
C ASN A 171 10.23 9.44 26.07
N PRO A 172 10.30 8.14 25.72
CA PRO A 172 9.43 7.50 24.73
C PRO A 172 7.98 7.28 25.21
N LEU A 173 7.64 7.78 26.40
CA LEU A 173 6.27 7.78 26.91
C LEU A 173 5.67 9.19 26.96
N ALA A 174 6.49 10.22 26.71
CA ALA A 174 6.04 11.60 26.67
C ALA A 174 5.71 11.99 25.23
N ASP A 175 4.42 12.04 24.95
CA ASP A 175 3.95 12.37 23.61
C ASP A 175 4.38 13.80 23.19
N PRO A 176 4.70 14.02 21.90
CA PRO A 176 4.84 15.36 21.31
C PRO A 176 3.48 16.07 21.28
N GLU A 177 3.41 17.21 20.60
CA GLU A 177 2.11 17.78 20.23
C GLU A 177 1.36 16.76 19.34
N MET A 178 0.15 16.37 19.74
CA MET A 178 -0.60 15.27 19.10
C MET A 178 -1.82 15.79 18.34
N PRO A 179 -2.15 15.22 17.17
CA PRO A 179 -3.42 15.46 16.49
C PRO A 179 -4.57 14.86 17.31
N VAL A 180 -5.57 15.66 17.66
CA VAL A 180 -6.78 15.14 18.32
C VAL A 180 -8.03 15.63 17.62
N ALA A 181 -9.11 14.84 17.70
CA ALA A 181 -10.36 15.14 17.01
C ALA A 181 -10.93 16.50 17.42
N SER A 182 -10.94 16.83 18.72
CA SER A 182 -11.30 18.16 19.22
C SER A 182 -10.88 18.38 20.68
N ASP A 183 -11.01 19.60 21.19
CA ASP A 183 -10.88 19.91 22.62
C ASP A 183 -11.91 19.16 23.51
N ASP A 184 -13.13 18.95 23.01
CA ASP A 184 -14.22 18.28 23.75
C ASP A 184 -14.07 16.74 23.73
N GLU A 185 -13.51 16.20 22.65
CA GLU A 185 -13.18 14.79 22.45
C GLU A 185 -11.69 14.65 22.06
N PRO A 186 -10.77 14.78 23.03
CA PRO A 186 -9.33 14.87 22.77
C PRO A 186 -8.70 13.49 22.51
N HIS A 187 -9.39 12.68 21.72
CA HIS A 187 -8.95 11.38 21.23
C HIS A 187 -7.95 11.58 20.10
N LEU A 188 -6.86 10.83 20.13
CA LEU A 188 -5.88 10.75 19.04
C LEU A 188 -6.58 10.39 17.73
N SER A 189 -6.52 11.29 16.76
CA SER A 189 -6.95 11.04 15.39
C SER A 189 -5.89 10.22 14.65
N VAL A 190 -6.31 9.16 13.96
CA VAL A 190 -5.42 8.23 13.26
C VAL A 190 -5.96 7.94 11.87
N ASP A 191 -5.11 8.11 10.87
CA ASP A 191 -5.28 7.67 9.48
C ASP A 191 -4.09 6.77 9.12
N ALA A 192 -4.24 5.47 9.39
CA ALA A 192 -3.11 4.54 9.42
C ALA A 192 -2.89 3.84 8.07
N GLU A 193 -1.70 4.02 7.50
CA GLU A 193 -1.37 3.56 6.13
C GLU A 193 -0.27 2.50 6.08
N GLY A 194 0.54 2.35 7.14
CA GLY A 194 1.67 1.41 7.14
C GLY A 194 1.71 0.53 8.37
N ILE A 195 2.27 -0.68 8.25
CA ILE A 195 2.42 -1.61 9.38
C ILE A 195 3.76 -2.38 9.35
N ALA A 196 4.48 -2.36 10.48
CA ALA A 196 5.64 -3.22 10.70
C ALA A 196 5.53 -3.96 12.05
N ILE A 197 5.87 -5.25 12.05
CA ILE A 197 5.70 -6.11 13.24
C ILE A 197 7.07 -6.42 13.85
N ASN A 198 7.23 -6.11 15.14
CA ASN A 198 8.42 -6.48 15.90
C ASN A 198 8.37 -7.96 16.30
N ALA A 199 9.55 -8.54 16.56
CA ALA A 199 9.66 -9.94 17.00
C ALA A 199 9.00 -10.23 18.35
N ASP A 200 8.76 -9.21 19.18
CA ASP A 200 8.04 -9.32 20.46
C ASP A 200 6.51 -9.25 20.32
N GLY A 201 6.00 -9.05 19.09
CA GLY A 201 4.58 -8.95 18.78
C GLY A 201 3.98 -7.56 18.98
N THR A 202 4.81 -6.52 19.17
CA THR A 202 4.38 -5.11 19.06
C THR A 202 4.35 -4.66 17.59
N TYR A 203 3.59 -3.59 17.32
CA TYR A 203 3.26 -3.14 15.96
C TYR A 203 3.59 -1.66 15.80
N TRP A 204 4.45 -1.33 14.86
CA TRP A 204 4.60 0.04 14.37
C TRP A 204 3.54 0.32 13.32
N LEU A 205 2.90 1.48 13.42
CA LEU A 205 1.98 2.01 12.43
C LEU A 205 2.42 3.40 11.99
N SER A 206 2.42 3.68 10.70
CA SER A 206 2.53 5.06 10.20
C SER A 206 1.14 5.68 10.13
N ASP A 207 1.13 7.00 10.11
CA ASP A 207 -0.07 7.82 10.14
C ASP A 207 0.06 8.95 9.13
N GLU A 208 -1.03 9.29 8.45
CA GLU A 208 -1.03 10.44 7.55
C GLU A 208 -1.21 11.76 8.30
N TYR A 209 -2.13 11.81 9.27
CA TYR A 209 -2.45 13.05 9.99
C TYR A 209 -1.23 13.64 10.69
N GLY A 210 -0.54 12.86 11.52
CA GLY A 210 0.58 13.28 12.34
C GLY A 210 1.77 13.87 11.58
N PRO A 211 2.02 13.54 10.31
CA PRO A 211 2.47 12.22 9.86
C PRO A 211 3.45 11.59 10.86
N TYR A 212 2.92 10.82 11.81
CA TYR A 212 3.70 10.24 12.91
C TYR A 212 3.88 8.73 12.72
N ILE A 213 4.68 8.12 13.58
CA ILE A 213 4.76 6.67 13.70
C ILE A 213 4.42 6.27 15.14
N TYR A 214 3.49 5.34 15.30
CA TYR A 214 3.02 4.88 16.59
C TYR A 214 3.43 3.42 16.83
N LEU A 215 3.99 3.12 18.01
CA LEU A 215 4.17 1.75 18.48
C LEU A 215 2.97 1.35 19.33
N PHE A 216 2.32 0.26 18.96
CA PHE A 216 1.22 -0.33 19.72
C PHE A 216 1.61 -1.69 20.29
N SER A 217 1.08 -2.00 21.46
CA SER A 217 1.12 -3.34 22.03
C SER A 217 0.29 -4.33 21.20
N ALA A 218 0.46 -5.62 21.48
CA ALA A 218 -0.29 -6.68 20.79
C ALA A 218 -1.81 -6.59 20.99
N ASP A 219 -2.24 -6.10 22.15
CA ASP A 219 -3.63 -5.87 22.54
C ASP A 219 -4.14 -4.46 22.14
N GLY A 220 -3.32 -3.65 21.47
CA GLY A 220 -3.78 -2.42 20.81
C GLY A 220 -3.57 -1.13 21.60
N HIS A 221 -2.73 -1.10 22.63
CA HIS A 221 -2.47 0.11 23.42
C HIS A 221 -1.21 0.85 22.96
N LEU A 222 -1.29 2.17 22.83
CA LEU A 222 -0.18 3.03 22.42
C LEU A 222 0.97 2.97 23.45
N ILE A 223 2.15 2.60 22.96
CA ILE A 223 3.40 2.51 23.71
C ILE A 223 4.26 3.76 23.47
N GLN A 224 4.47 4.14 22.21
CA GLN A 224 5.44 5.18 21.83
C GLN A 224 4.98 5.91 20.56
N THR A 225 5.37 7.17 20.43
CA THR A 225 5.12 8.05 19.29
C THR A 225 6.45 8.59 18.76
N ILE A 226 6.66 8.52 17.44
CA ILE A 226 7.80 9.12 16.75
C ILE A 226 7.28 10.33 15.96
N GLN A 227 7.80 11.51 16.29
CA GLN A 227 7.62 12.73 15.52
C GLN A 227 8.76 12.85 14.49
N PRO A 228 8.48 13.15 13.21
CA PRO A 228 9.52 13.40 12.21
C PRO A 228 10.18 14.79 12.38
N PRO A 229 11.23 15.10 11.61
CA PRO A 229 11.79 16.45 11.51
C PRO A 229 10.73 17.51 11.15
N GLU A 230 11.02 18.76 11.53
CA GLU A 230 10.11 19.90 11.36
C GLU A 230 9.70 20.12 9.89
N ALA A 231 10.59 19.84 8.94
CA ALA A 231 10.31 19.92 7.51
C ALA A 231 9.16 19.01 7.03
N ILE A 232 8.77 18.02 7.82
CA ILE A 232 7.65 17.12 7.51
C ILE A 232 6.34 17.54 8.19
N LEU A 233 6.44 18.29 9.30
CA LEU A 233 5.30 18.66 10.12
C LEU A 233 4.42 19.72 9.42
N PRO A 234 3.09 19.58 9.44
CA PRO A 234 2.20 20.55 8.81
C PRO A 234 2.14 21.83 9.64
N LEU A 235 2.87 22.87 9.21
CA LEU A 235 2.93 24.15 9.91
C LEU A 235 2.10 25.20 9.17
N SER A 236 1.18 25.83 9.88
CA SER A 236 0.48 27.02 9.41
C SER A 236 1.44 28.20 9.19
N LYS A 237 0.96 29.24 8.51
CA LYS A 237 1.67 30.53 8.28
C LYS A 237 2.20 31.23 9.53
N LYS A 238 1.79 30.79 10.72
CA LYS A 238 2.24 31.32 12.01
C LYS A 238 3.28 30.42 12.69
N GLY A 239 3.77 29.37 12.01
CA GLY A 239 4.67 28.36 12.58
C GLY A 239 4.00 27.54 13.68
N LYS A 240 2.72 27.22 13.52
CA LYS A 240 1.95 26.38 14.45
C LYS A 240 1.48 25.13 13.75
N LEU A 241 1.59 23.98 14.42
CA LEU A 241 1.05 22.72 13.96
C LEU A 241 -0.43 22.86 13.66
N ASP A 242 -0.83 22.33 12.52
CA ASP A 242 -2.20 22.26 12.05
C ASP A 242 -2.37 20.93 11.32
N PHE A 243 -2.94 19.93 12.00
CA PHE A 243 -3.00 18.56 11.51
C PHE A 243 -4.25 18.26 10.68
N THR A 244 -5.04 19.27 10.31
CA THR A 244 -6.15 19.02 9.39
C THR A 244 -5.65 18.42 8.07
N ALA A 245 -6.48 17.58 7.47
CA ALA A 245 -6.31 17.03 6.14
C ALA A 245 -7.19 17.74 5.09
N GLU A 246 -7.95 18.76 5.48
CA GLU A 246 -8.85 19.48 4.57
C GLU A 246 -8.16 20.59 3.76
N ASP A 247 -7.14 21.24 4.33
CA ASP A 247 -6.44 22.38 3.74
C ASP A 247 -4.92 22.19 3.81
N ASP A 248 -4.20 22.63 2.78
CA ASP A 248 -2.74 22.60 2.78
C ASP A 248 -2.15 23.55 3.86
N PRO A 249 -1.13 23.11 4.61
CA PRO A 249 -0.36 23.99 5.48
C PRO A 249 0.54 24.95 4.67
N ASP A 250 1.30 25.80 5.36
CA ASP A 250 2.32 26.65 4.70
C ASP A 250 3.57 25.83 4.35
N THR A 251 3.93 24.86 5.19
CA THR A 251 5.03 23.89 5.01
C THR A 251 4.67 22.54 5.60
N GLY A 252 5.40 21.49 5.23
CA GLY A 252 5.23 20.12 5.71
C GLY A 252 4.43 19.25 4.75
N ARG A 253 3.86 18.16 5.29
CA ARG A 253 2.98 17.29 4.50
C ARG A 253 1.81 18.07 3.89
N ALA A 254 1.47 17.77 2.65
CA ALA A 254 0.32 18.36 1.98
C ALA A 254 -0.99 17.69 2.46
N ALA A 255 -2.12 18.37 2.28
CA ALA A 255 -3.43 17.74 2.29
C ALA A 255 -3.61 16.90 1.01
N ASN A 256 -4.43 15.84 1.05
CA ASN A 256 -4.70 15.09 -0.18
C ASN A 256 -5.64 15.90 -1.10
N GLN A 257 -5.36 15.83 -2.40
CA GLN A 257 -6.08 16.57 -3.42
C GLN A 257 -7.10 15.65 -4.10
N GLY A 258 -8.31 15.55 -3.54
CA GLY A 258 -9.34 14.73 -4.17
C GLY A 258 -10.75 14.95 -3.64
N LYS A 259 -11.42 16.03 -4.06
CA LYS A 259 -12.90 16.05 -4.02
C LYS A 259 -13.39 15.39 -5.29
N PHE A 260 -13.69 14.09 -5.27
CA PHE A 260 -14.27 13.39 -6.42
C PHE A 260 -15.76 13.16 -6.24
N PHE A 261 -16.50 13.05 -7.33
CA PHE A 261 -17.93 12.76 -7.30
C PHE A 261 -18.19 11.41 -7.93
N VAL A 262 -18.64 10.43 -7.16
CA VAL A 262 -19.16 9.16 -7.69
C VAL A 262 -20.68 9.19 -7.59
N LEU A 263 -21.37 9.04 -8.72
CA LEU A 263 -22.83 8.92 -8.81
C LEU A 263 -23.65 10.03 -8.10
N GLY A 264 -23.09 11.23 -7.97
CA GLY A 264 -23.75 12.39 -7.34
C GLY A 264 -23.55 12.49 -5.82
N LEU A 265 -22.83 11.55 -5.21
CA LEU A 265 -22.28 11.69 -3.87
C LEU A 265 -20.89 12.33 -3.99
N ARG A 266 -20.63 13.34 -3.15
CA ARG A 266 -19.30 13.94 -3.02
C ARG A 266 -18.51 13.01 -2.12
N PHE A 267 -17.41 12.47 -2.63
CA PHE A 267 -16.38 11.77 -1.85
C PHE A 267 -15.28 12.78 -1.55
N ILE A 268 -14.92 12.91 -0.28
CA ILE A 268 -13.68 13.59 0.10
C ILE A 268 -12.62 12.50 0.24
N ASP A 269 -11.65 12.48 -0.67
CA ASP A 269 -10.35 11.83 -0.44
C ASP A 269 -9.61 12.73 0.56
N GLY A 270 -10.14 12.78 1.79
CA GLY A 270 -9.67 13.70 2.84
C GLY A 270 -8.42 13.19 3.52
N ALA A 271 -7.73 12.24 2.88
CA ALA A 271 -6.44 11.74 3.32
C ALA A 271 -5.47 12.94 3.35
N CYS A 272 -4.30 12.77 3.93
CA CYS A 272 -3.24 13.76 3.80
C CYS A 272 -1.99 13.07 3.31
N LYS A 273 -1.10 13.76 2.60
CA LYS A 273 0.03 13.10 1.95
C LYS A 273 1.17 12.83 2.95
N GLY A 274 0.82 12.24 4.09
CA GLY A 274 1.66 11.95 5.24
C GLY A 274 2.44 10.64 5.07
N PHE A 275 2.74 9.94 6.17
CA PHE A 275 3.53 8.71 6.09
C PHE A 275 2.69 7.54 5.60
N GLU A 276 2.75 7.33 4.30
CA GLU A 276 2.07 6.26 3.60
C GLU A 276 2.69 4.89 3.88
N GLY A 277 3.98 4.73 3.55
CA GLY A 277 4.63 3.43 3.56
C GLY A 277 5.50 3.25 4.79
N LEU A 278 5.49 2.04 5.36
CA LEU A 278 6.26 1.69 6.55
C LEU A 278 6.87 0.29 6.44
N THR A 279 8.18 0.18 6.62
CA THR A 279 8.85 -1.12 6.56
C THR A 279 10.01 -1.24 7.54
N LEU A 280 10.30 -2.46 7.99
CA LEU A 280 11.37 -2.75 8.95
C LEU A 280 12.46 -3.56 8.28
N ASP A 281 13.72 -3.14 8.44
CA ASP A 281 14.85 -4.05 8.31
C ASP A 281 15.03 -4.80 9.64
N PRO A 282 14.59 -6.07 9.75
CA PRO A 282 14.67 -6.79 10.99
C PRO A 282 16.12 -7.14 11.36
N LEU A 283 17.08 -7.08 10.44
CA LEU A 283 18.48 -7.42 10.72
C LEU A 283 19.15 -6.35 11.58
N THR A 284 18.87 -5.08 11.29
CA THR A 284 19.44 -3.92 11.98
C THR A 284 18.47 -3.28 12.98
N ASN A 285 17.17 -3.64 12.94
CA ASN A 285 16.08 -2.93 13.62
C ASN A 285 15.99 -1.47 13.14
N THR A 286 16.11 -1.26 11.83
CA THR A 286 15.88 0.05 11.22
C THR A 286 14.47 0.11 10.68
N LEU A 287 13.66 1.03 11.18
CA LEU A 287 12.32 1.31 10.67
C LEU A 287 12.42 2.42 9.63
N TYR A 288 11.83 2.20 8.46
CA TYR A 288 11.79 3.16 7.37
C TYR A 288 10.36 3.62 7.13
N ALA A 289 10.16 4.93 7.01
CA ALA A 289 8.88 5.54 6.66
C ALA A 289 9.05 6.46 5.46
N ILE A 290 8.11 6.45 4.52
CA ILE A 290 8.13 7.32 3.34
C ILE A 290 6.88 8.18 3.30
N LEU A 291 7.03 9.43 2.89
CA LEU A 291 5.87 10.29 2.61
C LEU A 291 5.20 9.87 1.29
N GLN A 292 3.87 9.98 1.23
CA GLN A 292 3.09 9.70 0.01
C GLN A 292 3.58 10.55 -1.18
N SER A 293 3.89 11.83 -0.95
CA SER A 293 4.42 12.75 -1.95
C SER A 293 5.42 13.76 -1.37
N GLY A 294 5.99 14.62 -2.23
CA GLY A 294 6.76 15.77 -1.78
C GLY A 294 5.96 16.73 -0.89
N THR A 295 6.67 17.45 -0.02
CA THR A 295 6.10 18.43 0.92
C THR A 295 5.64 19.71 0.21
N VAL A 296 4.82 20.53 0.87
CA VAL A 296 4.28 21.79 0.29
C VAL A 296 5.40 22.74 -0.14
N GLN A 297 6.45 22.90 0.67
CA GLN A 297 7.58 23.77 0.37
C GLN A 297 8.48 23.26 -0.77
N ASP A 298 8.35 21.98 -1.12
CA ASP A 298 9.01 21.35 -2.28
C ASP A 298 8.18 21.48 -3.58
N ASP A 299 7.16 22.35 -3.57
CA ASP A 299 6.20 22.58 -4.66
C ASP A 299 5.52 21.31 -5.17
N GLU A 300 5.25 20.36 -4.26
CA GLU A 300 4.66 19.04 -4.58
C GLU A 300 5.38 18.34 -5.76
N SER A 301 6.70 18.46 -5.79
CA SER A 301 7.52 17.86 -6.84
C SER A 301 7.50 16.34 -6.84
N GLU A 302 8.12 15.74 -7.86
CA GLU A 302 8.34 14.29 -7.95
C GLU A 302 9.27 13.73 -6.86
N TYR A 303 9.76 14.54 -5.93
CA TYR A 303 10.70 14.15 -4.90
C TYR A 303 10.00 14.02 -3.54
N THR A 304 9.89 12.78 -3.05
CA THR A 304 9.43 12.48 -1.68
C THR A 304 10.60 12.17 -0.75
N ARG A 305 10.34 12.06 0.56
CA ARG A 305 11.36 11.83 1.60
C ARG A 305 11.15 10.46 2.26
N LEU A 306 12.24 9.69 2.35
CA LEU A 306 12.34 8.43 3.09
C LEU A 306 13.16 8.66 4.34
N LEU A 307 12.60 8.36 5.52
CA LEU A 307 13.26 8.50 6.81
C LEU A 307 13.59 7.13 7.39
N ALA A 308 14.68 7.04 8.13
CA ALA A 308 15.13 5.83 8.82
C ALA A 308 15.37 6.08 10.30
N TYR A 309 14.79 5.24 11.14
CA TYR A 309 14.88 5.31 12.61
C TYR A 309 15.50 4.02 13.17
N ASP A 310 16.42 4.15 14.13
CA ASP A 310 16.89 3.00 14.92
C ASP A 310 15.83 2.66 15.98
N VAL A 311 15.16 1.52 15.82
CA VAL A 311 14.13 1.02 16.74
C VAL A 311 14.61 -0.19 17.54
N SER A 312 15.93 -0.34 17.74
CA SER A 312 16.49 -1.42 18.56
C SER A 312 16.16 -1.30 20.05
N GLN A 313 15.86 -0.09 20.54
CA GLN A 313 15.47 0.18 21.93
C GLN A 313 14.28 1.15 22.01
N PRO A 314 13.09 0.76 21.56
CA PRO A 314 11.99 1.70 21.37
C PRO A 314 11.40 2.24 22.67
N SER A 315 11.61 1.56 23.79
CA SER A 315 11.30 2.05 25.13
C SER A 315 12.38 2.95 25.74
N PHE A 316 13.42 3.30 24.99
CA PHE A 316 14.47 4.22 25.45
C PHE A 316 14.74 5.35 24.45
N SER A 317 15.05 5.03 23.19
CA SER A 317 15.43 6.02 22.17
C SER A 317 15.12 5.48 20.77
N VAL A 318 14.63 6.36 19.90
CA VAL A 318 14.28 6.07 18.50
C VAL A 318 14.87 7.14 17.56
N PRO A 319 16.21 7.27 17.49
CA PRO A 319 16.83 8.37 16.77
C PRO A 319 16.64 8.23 15.26
N LEU A 320 16.44 9.37 14.58
CA LEU A 320 16.60 9.46 13.13
C LEU A 320 18.07 9.17 12.78
N ILE A 321 18.31 8.15 11.96
CA ILE A 321 19.65 7.72 11.56
C ILE A 321 19.94 7.93 10.07
N GLY A 322 18.92 8.31 9.30
CA GLY A 322 19.09 8.69 7.90
C GLY A 322 17.81 9.23 7.31
N GLU A 323 17.96 9.99 6.24
CA GLU A 323 16.87 10.52 5.47
C GLU A 323 17.35 10.74 4.03
N TRP A 324 16.55 10.35 3.04
CA TRP A 324 16.92 10.43 1.62
C TRP A 324 15.77 10.94 0.78
N VAL A 325 16.11 11.59 -0.32
CA VAL A 325 15.15 11.96 -1.35
C VAL A 325 14.93 10.78 -2.30
N VAL A 326 13.66 10.41 -2.51
CA VAL A 326 13.24 9.36 -3.43
C VAL A 326 12.46 9.99 -4.58
N PRO A 327 12.88 9.81 -5.85
CA PRO A 327 12.10 10.28 -6.99
C PRO A 327 10.93 9.32 -7.24
N LEU A 328 9.76 9.89 -7.52
CA LEU A 328 8.53 9.20 -7.85
C LEU A 328 8.33 9.14 -9.38
N PRO A 329 7.61 8.14 -9.90
CA PRO A 329 7.31 8.05 -11.32
C PRO A 329 6.52 9.26 -11.82
N VAL A 330 6.81 9.72 -13.04
CA VAL A 330 6.05 10.78 -13.71
C VAL A 330 5.43 10.25 -15.00
N VAL A 331 4.11 10.27 -15.07
CA VAL A 331 3.33 9.72 -16.18
C VAL A 331 2.37 10.79 -16.71
N ASN A 332 2.52 11.16 -17.98
CA ASN A 332 1.76 12.26 -18.61
C ASN A 332 1.82 13.57 -17.81
N ASP A 333 3.04 13.97 -17.41
CA ASP A 333 3.31 15.19 -16.63
C ASP A 333 2.64 15.22 -15.24
N LYS A 334 2.25 14.06 -14.71
CA LYS A 334 1.73 13.89 -13.35
C LYS A 334 2.64 12.98 -12.56
N VAL A 335 2.92 13.37 -11.32
CA VAL A 335 3.62 12.53 -10.35
C VAL A 335 2.66 11.45 -9.88
N GLU A 336 3.07 10.19 -9.97
CA GLU A 336 2.38 9.08 -9.34
C GLU A 336 2.94 8.95 -7.92
N ALA A 337 2.11 9.25 -6.92
CA ALA A 337 2.49 9.19 -5.51
C ALA A 337 2.93 7.77 -5.10
N THR A 338 3.54 7.60 -3.93
CA THR A 338 3.78 6.25 -3.38
C THR A 338 2.63 5.86 -2.48
N ASN A 339 2.24 4.59 -2.51
CA ASN A 339 1.21 3.96 -1.70
C ASN A 339 1.79 2.99 -0.65
N GLU A 340 3.02 2.46 -0.83
CA GLU A 340 3.67 1.57 0.15
C GLU A 340 5.15 1.38 -0.18
N ILE A 341 5.96 1.02 0.81
CA ILE A 341 7.31 0.49 0.62
C ILE A 341 7.54 -0.83 1.35
N HIS A 342 8.42 -1.68 0.81
CA HIS A 342 8.84 -2.89 1.51
C HIS A 342 10.34 -3.09 1.40
N TYR A 343 11.01 -3.28 2.55
CA TYR A 343 12.44 -3.57 2.61
C TYR A 343 12.76 -4.87 1.87
N VAL A 344 13.74 -4.83 0.97
CA VAL A 344 14.23 -6.00 0.23
C VAL A 344 15.59 -6.43 0.77
N SER A 345 16.56 -5.53 0.75
CA SER A 345 17.94 -5.79 1.16
C SER A 345 18.60 -4.47 1.55
N PRO A 346 19.83 -4.44 2.10
CA PRO A 346 20.44 -3.19 2.56
C PRO A 346 20.40 -2.09 1.49
N GLY A 347 19.62 -1.03 1.76
CA GLY A 347 19.45 0.12 0.89
C GLY A 347 18.52 -0.09 -0.32
N VAL A 348 17.87 -1.25 -0.49
CA VAL A 348 16.95 -1.54 -1.60
C VAL A 348 15.55 -1.85 -1.10
N PHE A 349 14.56 -1.25 -1.74
CA PHE A 349 13.16 -1.30 -1.34
C PHE A 349 12.26 -1.53 -2.56
N LEU A 350 11.14 -2.22 -2.36
CA LEU A 350 9.98 -2.16 -3.24
C LEU A 350 9.21 -0.87 -2.93
N CYS A 351 8.58 -0.26 -3.93
CA CYS A 351 7.71 0.90 -3.80
C CYS A 351 6.48 0.73 -4.69
N LEU A 352 5.29 0.79 -4.11
CA LEU A 352 4.03 0.71 -4.83
C LEU A 352 3.62 2.11 -5.29
N ALA A 353 3.50 2.34 -6.59
CA ALA A 353 3.02 3.61 -7.13
C ALA A 353 1.49 3.69 -7.09
N ARG A 354 0.97 4.86 -6.70
CA ARG A 354 -0.46 5.19 -6.66
C ARG A 354 -1.01 5.32 -8.08
N ASP A 355 -2.17 4.70 -8.32
CA ASP A 355 -3.01 4.98 -9.48
C ASP A 355 -4.46 4.74 -9.08
N ALA A 356 -5.31 5.76 -9.21
CA ALA A 356 -6.71 5.72 -8.77
C ALA A 356 -7.68 5.18 -9.85
N ASN A 357 -7.18 4.39 -10.82
CA ASN A 357 -7.99 3.77 -11.86
C ASN A 357 -8.13 2.25 -11.62
N GLY A 358 -9.34 1.74 -11.87
CA GLY A 358 -9.77 0.37 -11.60
C GLY A 358 -11.20 0.37 -11.08
N HIS A 359 -11.66 -0.80 -10.64
CA HIS A 359 -12.98 -0.96 -10.05
C HIS A 359 -13.09 -0.13 -8.76
N GLY A 360 -14.20 0.60 -8.57
CA GLY A 360 -14.38 1.55 -7.46
C GLY A 360 -13.61 2.87 -7.59
N GLY A 361 -12.93 3.11 -8.72
CA GLY A 361 -12.06 4.26 -8.93
C GLY A 361 -12.62 5.39 -9.79
N SER A 362 -11.72 6.28 -10.21
CA SER A 362 -12.02 7.45 -11.06
C SER A 362 -12.20 7.11 -12.55
N GLY A 363 -11.85 5.89 -12.95
CA GLY A 363 -11.99 5.35 -14.30
C GLY A 363 -11.41 3.95 -14.39
N THR A 364 -11.67 3.23 -15.49
CA THR A 364 -11.26 1.82 -15.66
C THR A 364 -9.86 1.65 -16.28
N MET A 365 -9.32 2.71 -16.88
CA MET A 365 -8.07 2.66 -17.65
C MET A 365 -6.86 2.97 -16.77
N ILE A 366 -6.09 1.93 -16.45
CA ILE A 366 -4.84 2.05 -15.70
C ILE A 366 -3.77 2.74 -16.56
N LYS A 367 -3.09 3.71 -15.96
CA LYS A 367 -1.97 4.41 -16.59
C LYS A 367 -0.64 3.86 -16.11
N TYR A 368 -0.51 3.69 -14.80
CA TYR A 368 0.70 3.21 -14.15
C TYR A 368 0.39 2.63 -12.77
N LYS A 369 0.17 1.31 -12.69
CA LYS A 369 -0.07 0.60 -11.43
C LYS A 369 1.02 -0.45 -11.22
N HIS A 370 2.13 -0.03 -10.63
CA HIS A 370 3.34 -0.83 -10.57
C HIS A 370 3.89 -0.93 -9.14
N ILE A 371 4.50 -2.08 -8.82
CA ILE A 371 5.48 -2.17 -7.73
C ILE A 371 6.85 -2.04 -8.36
N ASP A 372 7.54 -0.96 -8.03
CA ASP A 372 8.86 -0.62 -8.54
C ASP A 372 9.94 -0.91 -7.48
N LEU A 373 11.20 -0.66 -7.85
CA LEU A 373 12.34 -0.80 -6.96
C LEU A 373 13.08 0.53 -6.88
N PHE A 374 13.51 0.91 -5.68
CA PHE A 374 14.46 2.00 -5.52
C PHE A 374 15.63 1.62 -4.61
N SER A 375 16.73 2.35 -4.77
CA SER A 375 17.94 2.18 -3.98
C SER A 375 18.50 3.50 -3.48
N ILE A 376 18.86 3.51 -2.19
CA ILE A 376 19.54 4.61 -1.51
C ILE A 376 21.07 4.39 -1.40
N ALA A 377 21.63 3.35 -2.04
CA ALA A 377 23.04 2.99 -1.89
C ALA A 377 24.03 4.10 -2.30
N GLU A 378 23.65 4.92 -3.28
CA GLU A 378 24.43 6.08 -3.76
C GLU A 378 23.75 7.42 -3.43
N ALA A 379 22.60 7.40 -2.74
CA ALA A 379 21.83 8.59 -2.44
C ALA A 379 22.46 9.38 -1.27
N THR A 380 22.31 10.70 -1.33
CA THR A 380 22.80 11.60 -0.27
C THR A 380 21.85 11.53 0.92
N SER A 381 22.38 11.22 2.11
CA SER A 381 21.61 11.35 3.35
C SER A 381 21.52 12.82 3.73
N ILE A 382 20.30 13.33 3.93
CA ILE A 382 20.01 14.71 4.31
C ILE A 382 19.61 14.86 5.79
N ALA A 383 19.50 13.76 6.55
CA ALA A 383 19.20 13.82 7.98
C ALA A 383 20.25 14.63 8.76
N HIS A 384 19.80 15.39 9.75
CA HIS A 384 20.63 16.26 10.61
C HIS A 384 21.36 17.36 9.82
N THR A 385 20.73 17.85 8.76
CA THR A 385 21.19 19.00 7.96
C THR A 385 20.15 20.12 8.00
N ASP A 386 20.42 21.22 7.30
CA ASP A 386 19.47 22.34 7.21
C ASP A 386 18.13 21.90 6.57
N PHE A 387 18.09 20.80 5.80
CA PHE A 387 16.85 20.26 5.19
C PHE A 387 15.86 19.67 6.20
N ASP A 388 16.24 19.53 7.48
CA ASP A 388 15.32 19.14 8.56
C ASP A 388 14.40 20.31 8.97
N ASP A 389 14.75 21.54 8.58
CA ASP A 389 13.99 22.76 8.83
C ASP A 389 12.92 22.98 7.74
N ALA A 390 11.71 23.36 8.13
CA ALA A 390 10.61 23.65 7.22
C ALA A 390 10.88 24.81 6.24
N ASP A 391 11.79 25.73 6.59
CA ASP A 391 12.18 26.85 5.73
C ASP A 391 13.22 26.47 4.66
N THR A 392 13.73 25.23 4.69
CA THR A 392 14.78 24.75 3.76
C THR A 392 14.26 23.60 2.90
N PRO A 393 13.54 23.88 1.79
CA PRO A 393 13.05 22.84 0.89
C PRO A 393 14.19 22.10 0.19
N VAL A 394 14.00 20.80 -0.07
CA VAL A 394 14.93 19.99 -0.87
C VAL A 394 14.74 20.23 -2.36
N ALA A 395 13.56 20.64 -2.80
CA ALA A 395 13.25 20.87 -4.20
C ALA A 395 12.53 22.21 -4.46
N PRO A 396 13.12 23.37 -4.11
CA PRO A 396 12.50 24.67 -4.31
C PRO A 396 12.13 24.90 -5.79
N LYS A 397 10.89 25.30 -6.07
CA LYS A 397 10.33 25.47 -7.43
C LYS A 397 10.27 24.16 -8.22
N GLY A 398 10.08 23.07 -7.49
CA GLY A 398 10.09 21.69 -7.99
C GLY A 398 11.44 21.26 -8.60
N LYS A 399 12.54 21.90 -8.19
CA LYS A 399 13.89 21.58 -8.67
C LYS A 399 14.75 21.13 -7.52
N LEU A 400 15.15 19.87 -7.56
CA LEU A 400 16.03 19.28 -6.56
C LEU A 400 17.30 20.12 -6.38
N ASP A 401 17.69 20.35 -5.13
CA ASP A 401 18.95 21.00 -4.81
C ASP A 401 20.12 20.21 -5.43
N LYS A 402 21.04 20.94 -6.05
CA LYS A 402 22.17 20.37 -6.81
C LYS A 402 23.14 19.55 -5.95
N ASP A 403 23.10 19.73 -4.62
CA ASP A 403 23.97 19.03 -3.67
C ASP A 403 23.31 17.74 -3.15
N ILE A 404 22.09 17.42 -3.60
CA ILE A 404 21.37 16.18 -3.29
C ILE A 404 21.45 15.22 -4.49
N GLU A 405 22.04 14.05 -4.27
CA GLU A 405 21.87 12.90 -5.16
C GLU A 405 20.64 12.10 -4.69
N PRO A 406 19.57 11.98 -5.50
CA PRO A 406 18.37 11.25 -5.12
C PRO A 406 18.58 9.73 -5.24
N ALA A 407 17.66 8.95 -4.66
CA ALA A 407 17.62 7.50 -4.84
C ALA A 407 17.49 7.10 -6.31
N LYS A 408 18.10 5.97 -6.69
CA LYS A 408 17.87 5.37 -8.01
C LYS A 408 16.53 4.65 -8.01
N TYR A 409 15.74 4.80 -9.06
CA TYR A 409 14.41 4.20 -9.17
C TYR A 409 14.25 3.46 -10.50
N VAL A 410 13.70 2.25 -10.48
CA VAL A 410 13.45 1.43 -11.68
C VAL A 410 12.12 0.70 -11.58
N SER A 411 11.39 0.62 -12.69
CA SER A 411 10.11 -0.08 -12.70
C SER A 411 10.27 -1.60 -12.63
N PHE A 412 9.32 -2.35 -12.03
CA PHE A 412 9.50 -3.79 -11.81
C PHE A 412 8.27 -4.68 -12.07
N VAL A 413 7.20 -4.58 -11.28
CA VAL A 413 5.98 -5.41 -11.40
C VAL A 413 4.82 -4.55 -11.91
N ASP A 414 4.35 -4.82 -13.11
CA ASP A 414 3.17 -4.17 -13.71
C ASP A 414 1.90 -4.97 -13.40
N TYR A 415 0.93 -4.36 -12.69
CA TYR A 415 -0.34 -5.01 -12.36
C TYR A 415 -1.24 -5.12 -13.58
N ALA A 416 -1.09 -4.22 -14.55
CA ALA A 416 -1.93 -4.13 -15.74
C ALA A 416 -1.50 -5.10 -16.86
N ASN A 417 -0.66 -6.09 -16.55
CA ASN A 417 -0.33 -7.16 -17.49
C ASN A 417 -1.57 -7.99 -17.83
N ALA A 418 -2.20 -7.66 -18.96
CA ALA A 418 -3.44 -8.28 -19.40
C ALA A 418 -3.33 -9.80 -19.60
N GLN A 419 -2.15 -10.32 -19.98
CA GLN A 419 -1.97 -11.77 -20.15
C GLN A 419 -1.97 -12.50 -18.80
N ASP A 420 -1.31 -11.95 -17.79
CA ASP A 420 -1.28 -12.53 -16.45
C ASP A 420 -2.64 -12.41 -15.76
N LEU A 421 -3.31 -11.26 -15.84
CA LEU A 421 -4.65 -11.08 -15.28
C LEU A 421 -5.68 -12.04 -15.90
N ALA A 422 -5.64 -12.21 -17.23
CA ALA A 422 -6.55 -13.13 -17.93
C ALA A 422 -6.36 -14.60 -17.48
N ARG A 423 -5.17 -14.98 -16.98
CA ARG A 423 -4.95 -16.33 -16.41
C ARG A 423 -5.79 -16.56 -15.15
N PHE A 424 -6.19 -15.51 -14.46
CA PHE A 424 -6.98 -15.55 -13.23
C PHE A 424 -8.42 -15.05 -13.44
N GLY A 425 -8.85 -14.90 -14.70
CA GLY A 425 -10.19 -14.41 -15.01
C GLY A 425 -10.40 -12.95 -14.58
N LEU A 426 -9.32 -12.16 -14.53
CA LEU A 426 -9.30 -10.74 -14.24
C LEU A 426 -9.00 -9.93 -15.50
N HIS A 427 -9.25 -8.63 -15.47
CA HIS A 427 -8.85 -7.71 -16.53
C HIS A 427 -8.58 -6.28 -16.02
N VAL A 428 -8.20 -5.42 -16.97
CA VAL A 428 -8.06 -3.97 -16.84
C VAL A 428 -8.84 -3.29 -17.96
N GLY A 429 -9.22 -2.04 -17.77
CA GLY A 429 -10.09 -1.33 -18.71
C GLY A 429 -11.53 -1.83 -18.67
N ASP A 430 -12.35 -1.31 -19.58
CA ASP A 430 -13.78 -1.63 -19.64
C ASP A 430 -14.06 -3.13 -19.93
N PRO A 431 -15.20 -3.67 -19.44
CA PRO A 431 -16.24 -2.98 -18.66
C PRO A 431 -15.89 -2.83 -17.18
N ASP A 432 -16.48 -1.85 -16.49
CA ASP A 432 -16.41 -1.79 -15.03
C ASP A 432 -17.28 -2.91 -14.43
N ASP A 433 -16.64 -3.99 -13.99
CA ASP A 433 -17.30 -5.14 -13.40
C ASP A 433 -16.45 -5.80 -12.30
N ARG A 434 -17.02 -6.78 -11.59
CA ARG A 434 -16.37 -7.48 -10.48
C ARG A 434 -15.05 -8.21 -10.81
N THR A 435 -14.68 -8.30 -12.08
CA THR A 435 -13.44 -8.94 -12.56
C THR A 435 -12.39 -7.93 -13.00
N LEU A 436 -12.73 -6.64 -13.01
CA LEU A 436 -11.78 -5.54 -13.09
C LEU A 436 -10.98 -5.49 -11.78
N ILE A 437 -9.66 -5.31 -11.89
CA ILE A 437 -8.85 -5.11 -10.67
C ILE A 437 -9.20 -3.78 -10.00
N ASN A 438 -9.18 -3.77 -8.67
CA ASN A 438 -9.54 -2.59 -7.89
C ASN A 438 -8.64 -1.40 -8.20
N ALA A 439 -9.18 -0.20 -7.95
CA ALA A 439 -8.47 1.05 -8.14
C ALA A 439 -7.30 1.19 -7.17
N LYS A 440 -7.55 1.18 -5.87
CA LYS A 440 -6.50 1.38 -4.86
C LYS A 440 -5.83 0.07 -4.49
N TRP A 441 -4.50 0.09 -4.44
CA TRP A 441 -3.64 -0.97 -3.94
C TRP A 441 -2.57 -0.30 -3.10
N GLU A 442 -2.49 -0.68 -1.83
CA GLU A 442 -1.79 0.13 -0.82
C GLU A 442 -0.89 -0.70 0.08
N SER A 443 -0.69 -1.99 -0.19
CA SER A 443 0.08 -2.82 0.73
C SER A 443 0.93 -3.90 0.08
N LEU A 444 2.03 -4.24 0.74
CA LEU A 444 3.02 -5.22 0.29
C LEU A 444 3.48 -6.12 1.44
N ALA A 445 3.58 -7.43 1.20
CA ALA A 445 4.24 -8.35 2.12
C ALA A 445 4.99 -9.47 1.40
N LEU A 446 6.20 -9.79 1.87
CA LEU A 446 7.05 -10.83 1.29
C LEU A 446 7.09 -12.10 2.14
N ALA A 447 7.01 -13.25 1.47
CA ALA A 447 7.25 -14.55 2.07
C ALA A 447 8.04 -15.50 1.15
N PRO A 448 8.89 -16.39 1.68
CA PRO A 448 9.78 -17.19 0.85
C PRO A 448 9.02 -18.33 0.15
N VAL A 449 9.38 -18.62 -1.10
CA VAL A 449 8.90 -19.81 -1.82
C VAL A 449 9.45 -21.09 -1.21
N GLY A 450 10.65 -21.03 -0.64
CA GLY A 450 11.27 -22.13 0.09
C GLY A 450 12.69 -22.46 -0.40
N PRO A 451 13.34 -23.47 0.20
CA PRO A 451 14.77 -23.71 0.03
C PRO A 451 15.19 -24.15 -1.39
N SER A 452 14.25 -24.63 -2.21
CA SER A 452 14.51 -24.99 -3.61
C SER A 452 14.64 -23.78 -4.54
N ALA A 453 14.16 -22.61 -4.10
CA ALA A 453 14.25 -21.33 -4.80
C ALA A 453 14.56 -20.23 -3.78
N PRO A 454 15.79 -20.20 -3.21
CA PRO A 454 16.11 -19.41 -2.02
C PRO A 454 16.06 -17.89 -2.22
N ASN A 455 16.07 -17.44 -3.47
CA ASN A 455 15.93 -16.02 -3.85
C ASN A 455 14.53 -15.69 -4.36
N ASP A 456 13.61 -16.66 -4.37
CA ASP A 456 12.24 -16.42 -4.82
C ASP A 456 11.29 -16.23 -3.65
N PHE A 457 10.39 -15.26 -3.81
CA PHE A 457 9.43 -14.84 -2.83
C PHE A 457 8.04 -14.75 -3.46
N PHE A 458 7.03 -15.01 -2.64
CA PHE A 458 5.67 -14.56 -2.89
C PHE A 458 5.56 -13.12 -2.40
N LEU A 459 5.16 -12.23 -3.30
CA LEU A 459 4.84 -10.84 -3.01
C LEU A 459 3.33 -10.70 -3.00
N PHE A 460 2.79 -10.59 -1.79
CA PHE A 460 1.37 -10.36 -1.54
C PHE A 460 1.11 -8.86 -1.59
N THR A 461 -0.06 -8.51 -2.12
CA THR A 461 -0.60 -7.17 -2.10
C THR A 461 -2.11 -7.23 -1.94
N ALA A 462 -2.68 -6.22 -1.30
CA ALA A 462 -4.12 -6.11 -1.08
C ALA A 462 -4.62 -4.74 -1.56
N SER A 463 -5.84 -4.73 -2.08
CA SER A 463 -6.52 -3.50 -2.45
C SER A 463 -7.14 -2.85 -1.23
N ASP A 464 -6.97 -1.55 -1.08
CA ASP A 464 -7.92 -0.76 -0.32
C ASP A 464 -9.19 -0.60 -1.18
N ASN A 465 -10.34 -0.91 -0.60
CA ASN A 465 -11.61 -0.83 -1.30
C ASN A 465 -12.43 0.41 -0.91
N ASP A 466 -11.88 1.33 -0.11
CA ASP A 466 -12.52 2.53 0.41
C ASP A 466 -13.87 2.24 1.11
N PHE A 467 -14.03 1.03 1.67
CA PHE A 467 -15.29 0.53 2.22
C PHE A 467 -16.48 0.55 1.22
N LEU A 468 -16.20 0.58 -0.09
CA LEU A 468 -17.22 0.62 -1.15
C LEU A 468 -18.09 -0.63 -1.11
N SER A 469 -19.26 -0.51 -0.48
CA SER A 469 -20.29 -1.53 -0.46
C SER A 469 -21.68 -0.94 -0.56
N THR A 470 -22.54 -1.59 -1.33
CA THR A 470 -23.98 -1.28 -1.38
C THR A 470 -24.74 -1.74 -0.13
N GLN A 471 -24.09 -2.54 0.71
CA GLN A 471 -24.64 -3.18 1.91
C GLN A 471 -23.71 -3.01 3.12
N GLY A 472 -23.00 -1.88 3.17
CA GLY A 472 -22.04 -1.58 4.22
C GLY A 472 -22.67 -1.29 5.58
N VAL A 473 -21.90 -1.46 6.65
CA VAL A 473 -22.23 -1.02 8.01
C VAL A 473 -21.01 -0.34 8.60
N SER A 474 -21.19 0.87 9.15
CA SER A 474 -20.15 1.59 9.88
C SER A 474 -20.72 2.13 11.18
N LEU A 475 -20.03 1.91 12.29
CA LEU A 475 -20.48 2.28 13.64
C LEU A 475 -21.89 1.74 13.96
N GLY A 476 -22.19 0.54 13.46
CA GLY A 476 -23.51 -0.09 13.57
C GLY A 476 -24.63 0.54 12.71
N VAL A 477 -24.32 1.54 11.89
CA VAL A 477 -25.24 2.21 10.98
C VAL A 477 -25.07 1.67 9.55
N PRO A 478 -26.13 1.12 8.92
CA PRO A 478 -26.06 0.71 7.53
C PRO A 478 -25.86 1.89 6.57
N PHE A 479 -25.04 1.69 5.54
CA PHE A 479 -24.83 2.64 4.46
C PHE A 479 -24.86 1.94 3.09
N ASN A 480 -24.89 2.75 2.02
CA ASN A 480 -24.79 2.28 0.65
C ASN A 480 -23.89 3.24 -0.13
N ALA A 481 -22.71 2.75 -0.55
CA ALA A 481 -21.70 3.51 -1.28
C ALA A 481 -21.96 3.59 -2.80
N GLY A 482 -23.03 2.97 -3.31
CA GLY A 482 -23.41 2.97 -4.72
C GLY A 482 -22.78 1.86 -5.56
N GLU A 483 -21.70 1.24 -5.08
CA GLU A 483 -20.97 0.16 -5.74
C GLU A 483 -20.44 -0.87 -4.72
N ASP A 484 -20.09 -2.07 -5.18
CA ASP A 484 -19.50 -3.13 -4.38
C ASP A 484 -18.09 -3.46 -4.91
N ALA A 485 -17.06 -2.91 -4.28
CA ALA A 485 -15.68 -3.30 -4.54
C ALA A 485 -15.22 -4.31 -3.48
N ASP A 486 -15.03 -5.57 -3.87
CA ASP A 486 -14.51 -6.60 -2.98
C ASP A 486 -13.06 -6.30 -2.59
N ASN A 487 -12.61 -6.65 -1.38
CA ASN A 487 -11.21 -6.52 -0.99
C ASN A 487 -10.37 -7.57 -1.74
N GLN A 488 -9.71 -7.18 -2.83
CA GLN A 488 -8.93 -8.05 -3.70
C GLN A 488 -7.51 -8.25 -3.18
N PHE A 489 -6.97 -9.45 -3.42
CA PHE A 489 -5.59 -9.80 -3.10
C PHE A 489 -4.92 -10.44 -4.32
N LEU A 490 -3.72 -9.98 -4.64
CA LEU A 490 -2.86 -10.57 -5.67
C LEU A 490 -1.59 -11.11 -5.04
N VAL A 491 -1.08 -12.21 -5.59
CA VAL A 491 0.22 -12.76 -5.20
C VAL A 491 1.07 -12.98 -6.43
N PHE A 492 2.17 -12.23 -6.51
CA PHE A 492 3.20 -12.41 -7.53
C PHE A 492 4.29 -13.33 -7.01
N ARG A 493 4.99 -14.01 -7.91
CA ARG A 493 6.28 -14.62 -7.59
C ARG A 493 7.39 -13.72 -8.13
N VAL A 494 8.34 -13.37 -7.28
CA VAL A 494 9.46 -12.49 -7.62
C VAL A 494 10.78 -13.11 -7.18
N THR A 495 11.85 -12.89 -7.94
CA THR A 495 13.22 -13.23 -7.56
C THR A 495 13.91 -11.96 -7.05
N LEU A 496 14.23 -11.92 -5.76
CA LEU A 496 14.83 -10.79 -5.05
C LEU A 496 16.13 -11.23 -4.34
N PRO A 497 17.27 -11.30 -5.05
CA PRO A 497 18.54 -11.66 -4.43
C PRO A 497 18.88 -10.73 -3.25
N GLY A 498 19.25 -11.32 -2.11
CA GLY A 498 19.59 -10.58 -0.88
C GLY A 498 18.46 -10.50 0.15
N ALA A 499 17.21 -10.74 -0.23
CA ALA A 499 16.06 -10.60 0.69
C ALA A 499 15.89 -11.74 1.70
N SER A 500 16.49 -12.90 1.46
CA SER A 500 16.18 -14.14 2.18
C SER A 500 16.38 -14.03 3.68
N GLN A 501 17.45 -13.38 4.13
CA GLN A 501 17.77 -13.28 5.55
C GLN A 501 16.80 -12.34 6.29
N GLY A 502 16.49 -11.19 5.69
CA GLY A 502 15.53 -10.23 6.24
C GLY A 502 14.14 -10.84 6.35
N VAL A 503 13.64 -11.39 5.24
CA VAL A 503 12.32 -12.05 5.20
C VAL A 503 12.24 -13.21 6.19
N ALA A 504 13.25 -14.08 6.27
CA ALA A 504 13.25 -15.19 7.23
C ALA A 504 13.20 -14.69 8.68
N LYS A 505 13.96 -13.64 9.01
CA LYS A 505 13.95 -13.06 10.36
C LYS A 505 12.62 -12.40 10.70
N ALA A 506 12.02 -11.64 9.77
CA ALA A 506 10.71 -11.02 9.96
C ALA A 506 9.61 -12.06 10.20
N LEU A 507 9.66 -13.19 9.50
CA LEU A 507 8.68 -14.27 9.63
C LEU A 507 8.97 -15.25 10.77
N GLY A 508 10.12 -15.13 11.46
CA GLY A 508 10.53 -16.07 12.51
C GLY A 508 10.82 -17.49 12.01
N LEU A 509 11.42 -17.62 10.82
CA LEU A 509 11.74 -18.90 10.14
C LEU A 509 13.13 -19.45 10.45
#